data_AF-A0AAW3SYJ1-F1
#
_entry.id   AF-A0AAW3SYJ1-F1
#
_cell.length_a   1.000
_cell.length_b   1.000
_cell.length_c   1.000
_cell.angle_alpha   90.00
_cell.angle_beta   90.00
_cell.angle_gamma   90.00
#
_symmetry.space_group_name_H-M   'P 1'
#
loop_
_entity.id
_entity.type
_entity.pdbx_description
1 polymer ?
#
loop_
_entity_poly.entity_id
_entity_poly.type
_entity_poly.pdbx_seq_one_letter_code
_entity_poly.pdbx_strand_id
1 'polypeptide(L)'
;MPLAMINARLDAALKERVDPKVQQLGFSATQVITALYQFIDQNDRLPFVIENRVYRPEEALQNTLDGLLAARPHLAEIARQLSEDTLTEEARQKYCQALAIDIGMIKDNMRLYDGNGRAGEHLQHYVQSSLAEAYLALTVCHSILEDDPNRYGQTLFLKKEKVFAEALERAEKRMTEIGLHQSGGVIASCTHEGTHCTVEVYQPEGYQYGTWQIRAMLKPGRKGQPLPAALNWQGFAFPKIPAHIFNVASPYSTPVSGKHGIEIGFQFVEGYAFFHLYSNGTAEEKNAVKADELASRLCKFVDQELTKIIVA
;
A
#
# COMPACT_ATOMS: atom_id res chain seq x y z
N MET A 1 21.39 -40.27 17.02
CA MET A 1 21.57 -39.36 15.88
C MET A 1 22.61 -38.30 16.27
N PRO A 2 23.55 -37.93 15.38
CA PRO A 2 24.50 -36.86 15.67
C PRO A 2 23.75 -35.53 15.85
N LEU A 3 24.12 -34.77 16.88
CA LEU A 3 23.58 -33.43 17.11
C LEU A 3 24.32 -32.43 16.23
N ALA A 4 23.60 -31.74 15.36
CA ALA A 4 24.13 -30.62 14.59
C ALA A 4 23.99 -29.32 15.38
N MET A 5 25.04 -28.49 15.39
CA MET A 5 25.03 -27.19 16.07
C MET A 5 24.73 -26.08 15.07
N ILE A 6 23.70 -25.26 15.34
CA ILE A 6 23.34 -24.10 14.52
C ILE A 6 23.79 -22.83 15.25
N ASN A 7 24.76 -22.13 14.67
CA ASN A 7 25.21 -20.82 15.16
C ASN A 7 24.53 -19.71 14.33
N ALA A 8 23.52 -19.07 14.91
CA ALA A 8 22.82 -17.93 14.29
C ALA A 8 23.06 -16.65 15.10
N ARG A 9 23.37 -15.55 14.41
CA ARG A 9 23.41 -14.21 15.02
C ARG A 9 22.04 -13.56 14.86
N LEU A 10 21.42 -13.18 15.97
CA LEU A 10 20.12 -12.50 16.01
C LEU A 10 20.29 -11.07 16.53
N ASP A 11 19.38 -10.18 16.15
CA ASP A 11 19.26 -8.86 16.78
C ASP A 11 18.91 -9.02 18.28
N ALA A 12 19.68 -8.37 19.14
CA ALA A 12 19.55 -8.53 20.60
C ALA A 12 18.21 -8.01 21.12
N ALA A 13 17.75 -6.86 20.62
CA ALA A 13 16.47 -6.29 21.01
C ALA A 13 15.30 -7.16 20.54
N LEU A 14 15.39 -7.78 19.36
CA LEU A 14 14.41 -8.75 18.89
C LEU A 14 14.37 -9.99 19.78
N LYS A 15 15.54 -10.54 20.15
CA LYS A 15 15.64 -11.71 21.03
C LYS A 15 14.97 -11.48 22.38
N GLU A 16 15.26 -10.35 23.03
CA GLU A 16 14.69 -10.00 24.33
C GLU A 16 13.15 -9.87 24.29
N ARG A 17 12.58 -9.40 23.17
CA ARG A 17 11.12 -9.29 23.00
C ARG A 17 10.44 -10.62 22.69
N VAL A 18 11.15 -11.55 22.06
CA VAL A 18 10.56 -12.79 21.51
C VAL A 18 10.71 -13.96 22.47
N ASP A 19 11.82 -14.06 23.21
CA ASP A 19 12.07 -15.15 24.15
C ASP A 19 10.92 -15.32 25.17
N PRO A 20 10.36 -14.26 25.79
CA PRO A 20 9.23 -14.39 26.71
C PRO A 20 7.95 -14.89 26.01
N LYS A 21 7.72 -14.51 24.75
CA LYS A 21 6.55 -14.94 23.96
C LYS A 21 6.65 -16.42 23.59
N VAL A 22 7.85 -16.86 23.20
CA VAL A 22 8.12 -18.27 22.90
C VAL A 22 7.91 -19.14 24.14
N GLN A 23 8.36 -18.65 25.31
CA GLN A 23 8.09 -19.32 26.59
C GLN A 23 6.60 -19.34 26.95
N GLN A 24 5.85 -18.25 26.72
CA GLN A 24 4.40 -18.20 26.93
C GLN A 24 3.64 -19.20 26.05
N LEU A 25 4.15 -19.47 24.84
CA LEU A 25 3.61 -20.49 23.94
C LEU A 25 4.03 -21.93 24.34
N GLY A 26 4.83 -22.09 25.41
CA GLY A 26 5.24 -23.39 25.93
C GLY A 26 6.40 -24.05 25.17
N PHE A 27 7.12 -23.30 24.33
CA PHE A 27 8.23 -23.82 23.54
C PHE A 27 9.57 -23.18 23.95
N SER A 28 10.67 -23.88 23.66
CA SER A 28 12.02 -23.31 23.68
C SER A 28 12.43 -22.83 22.29
N ALA A 29 13.38 -21.90 22.22
CA ALA A 29 13.94 -21.44 20.94
C ALA A 29 14.46 -22.62 20.09
N THR A 30 15.08 -23.62 20.73
CA THR A 30 15.53 -24.84 20.05
C THR A 30 14.37 -25.62 19.46
N GLN A 31 13.27 -25.81 20.19
CA GLN A 31 12.08 -26.51 19.66
C GLN A 31 11.46 -25.78 18.47
N VAL A 32 11.37 -24.44 18.54
CA VAL A 32 10.86 -23.62 17.43
C VAL A 32 11.73 -23.75 16.19
N ILE A 33 13.06 -23.68 16.35
CA ILE A 33 14.00 -23.87 15.23
C ILE A 33 13.90 -25.29 14.67
N THR A 34 13.85 -26.31 15.53
CA THR A 34 13.69 -27.71 15.07
C THR A 34 12.40 -27.89 14.28
N ALA A 35 11.28 -27.35 14.75
CA ALA A 35 10.00 -27.40 14.03
C ALA A 35 10.07 -26.70 12.67
N LEU A 36 10.80 -25.58 12.56
CA LEU A 36 11.04 -24.90 11.29
C LEU A 36 11.79 -25.80 10.29
N TYR A 37 12.85 -26.48 10.72
CA TYR A 37 13.59 -27.41 9.85
C TYR A 37 12.73 -28.60 9.44
N GLN A 38 11.95 -29.18 10.35
CA GLN A 38 11.02 -30.26 10.04
C GLN A 38 9.95 -29.82 9.03
N PHE A 39 9.45 -28.60 9.15
CA PHE A 39 8.49 -28.05 8.18
C PHE A 39 9.11 -27.94 6.79
N ILE A 40 10.32 -27.41 6.68
CA ILE A 40 11.03 -27.24 5.41
C ILE A 40 11.26 -28.61 4.75
N ASP A 41 11.73 -29.59 5.52
CA ASP A 41 11.95 -30.96 5.07
C ASP A 41 10.67 -31.63 4.54
N GLN A 42 9.51 -31.35 5.17
CA GLN A 42 8.22 -31.93 4.77
C GLN A 42 7.53 -31.23 3.61
N ASN A 43 7.86 -29.97 3.33
CA ASN A 43 7.07 -29.12 2.42
C ASN A 43 7.90 -28.48 1.29
N ASP A 44 9.21 -28.71 1.24
CA ASP A 44 10.16 -28.10 0.29
C ASP A 44 10.05 -26.57 0.21
N ARG A 45 9.55 -25.93 1.26
CA ARG A 45 9.32 -24.48 1.33
C ARG A 45 9.40 -23.97 2.76
N LEU A 46 9.70 -22.69 2.92
CA LEU A 46 9.64 -22.02 4.20
C LEU A 46 8.19 -21.79 4.64
N PRO A 47 7.87 -21.89 5.95
CA PRO A 47 6.53 -21.63 6.46
C PRO A 47 6.15 -20.14 6.40
N PHE A 48 7.14 -19.27 6.22
CA PHE A 48 6.98 -17.84 6.00
C PHE A 48 8.03 -17.37 4.98
N VAL A 49 7.71 -16.31 4.24
CA VAL A 49 8.66 -15.69 3.31
C VAL A 49 9.72 -14.95 4.12
N ILE A 50 11.00 -15.31 3.95
CA ILE A 50 12.13 -14.56 4.53
C ILE A 50 12.36 -13.34 3.62
N GLU A 51 11.71 -12.24 3.94
CA GLU A 51 11.90 -10.98 3.25
C GLU A 51 13.11 -10.25 3.86
N ASN A 52 14.26 -10.25 3.15
CA ASN A 52 15.41 -9.39 3.50
C ASN A 52 15.13 -7.89 3.28
N ARG A 53 13.95 -7.54 2.77
CA ARG A 53 13.54 -6.18 2.45
C ARG A 53 12.28 -5.76 3.18
N VAL A 54 12.32 -4.46 3.47
CA VAL A 54 11.36 -3.58 4.12
C VAL A 54 9.90 -3.53 3.61
N TYR A 55 9.30 -4.45 2.82
CA TYR A 55 8.12 -4.11 1.98
C TYR A 55 6.83 -3.67 2.70
N ARG A 56 6.45 -2.40 2.58
CA ARG A 56 5.20 -1.89 3.18
C ARG A 56 4.00 -2.31 2.31
N PRO A 57 2.82 -2.65 2.87
CA PRO A 57 1.65 -3.02 2.07
C PRO A 57 1.29 -1.97 1.02
N GLU A 58 1.48 -0.68 1.33
CA GLU A 58 1.26 0.43 0.41
C GLU A 58 2.26 0.45 -0.74
N GLU A 59 3.53 0.17 -0.47
CA GLU A 59 4.58 0.04 -1.50
C GLU A 59 4.28 -1.16 -2.41
N ALA A 60 3.77 -2.26 -1.86
CA ALA A 60 3.38 -3.42 -2.66
C ALA A 60 2.14 -3.14 -3.52
N LEU A 61 1.14 -2.43 -2.99
CA LEU A 61 -0.03 -1.96 -3.75
C LEU A 61 0.39 -0.99 -4.87
N GLN A 62 1.26 -0.02 -4.57
CA GLN A 62 1.79 0.93 -5.56
C GLN A 62 2.63 0.23 -6.63
N ASN A 63 3.54 -0.66 -6.25
CA ASN A 63 4.33 -1.44 -7.21
C ASN A 63 3.46 -2.36 -8.08
N THR A 64 2.35 -2.86 -7.53
CA THR A 64 1.36 -3.64 -8.31
C THR A 64 0.67 -2.73 -9.33
N LEU A 65 0.20 -1.55 -8.92
CA LEU A 65 -0.41 -0.59 -9.82
C LEU A 65 0.57 -0.14 -10.91
N ASP A 66 1.81 0.18 -10.55
CA ASP A 66 2.87 0.59 -11.49
C ASP A 66 3.17 -0.51 -12.52
N GLY A 67 3.25 -1.77 -12.08
CA GLY A 67 3.41 -2.91 -12.98
C GLY A 67 2.24 -3.06 -13.95
N LEU A 68 1.00 -2.89 -13.48
CA LEU A 68 -0.19 -2.93 -14.33
C LEU A 68 -0.24 -1.74 -15.31
N LEU A 69 0.13 -0.54 -14.86
CA LEU A 69 0.25 0.66 -15.71
C LEU A 69 1.31 0.47 -16.80
N ALA A 70 2.43 -0.18 -16.48
CA ALA A 70 3.47 -0.52 -17.45
C ALA A 70 3.01 -1.57 -18.48
N ALA A 71 2.15 -2.52 -18.09
CA ALA A 71 1.61 -3.54 -19.00
C ALA A 71 0.50 -3.01 -19.93
N ARG A 72 -0.18 -1.93 -19.56
CA ARG A 72 -1.26 -1.30 -20.34
C ARG A 72 -0.89 -0.97 -21.80
N PRO A 73 0.23 -0.27 -22.11
CA PRO A 73 0.60 0.02 -23.49
C PRO A 73 0.88 -1.25 -24.31
N HIS A 74 1.43 -2.30 -23.70
CA HIS A 74 1.65 -3.59 -24.37
C HIS A 74 0.32 -4.23 -24.78
N LEU A 75 -0.66 -4.30 -23.87
CA LEU A 75 -1.98 -4.85 -24.18
C LEU A 75 -2.73 -4.05 -25.24
N ALA A 76 -2.69 -2.72 -25.17
CA ALA A 76 -3.34 -1.85 -26.14
C ALA A 76 -2.79 -2.05 -27.56
N GLU A 77 -1.46 -2.20 -27.70
CA GLU A 77 -0.84 -2.45 -28.99
C GLU A 77 -1.20 -3.83 -29.55
N ILE A 78 -1.19 -4.87 -28.71
CA ILE A 78 -1.62 -6.22 -29.13
C ILE A 78 -3.08 -6.20 -29.59
N ALA A 79 -3.97 -5.53 -28.84
CA ALA A 79 -5.38 -5.38 -29.20
C ALA A 79 -5.55 -4.66 -30.55
N ARG A 80 -4.74 -3.64 -30.83
CA ARG A 80 -4.73 -2.94 -32.12
C ARG A 80 -4.31 -3.89 -33.24
N GLN A 81 -3.20 -4.61 -33.08
CA GLN A 81 -2.70 -5.55 -34.08
C GLN A 81 -3.66 -6.71 -34.35
N LEU A 82 -4.32 -7.24 -33.31
CA LEU A 82 -5.35 -8.27 -33.45
C LEU A 82 -6.59 -7.74 -34.17
N SER A 83 -6.98 -6.50 -33.94
CA SER A 83 -8.14 -5.87 -34.61
C SER A 83 -7.88 -5.62 -36.10
N GLU A 84 -6.62 -5.34 -36.46
CA GLU A 84 -6.19 -5.12 -37.84
C GLU A 84 -5.78 -6.41 -38.57
N ASP A 85 -5.77 -7.56 -37.87
CA ASP A 85 -5.27 -8.84 -38.37
C ASP A 85 -3.80 -8.77 -38.87
N THR A 86 -2.99 -7.95 -38.19
CA THR A 86 -1.58 -7.67 -38.53
C THR A 86 -0.57 -8.27 -37.54
N LEU A 87 -1.04 -9.03 -36.56
CA LEU A 87 -0.16 -9.66 -35.57
C LEU A 87 0.66 -10.78 -36.20
N THR A 88 1.98 -10.59 -36.31
CA THR A 88 2.91 -11.62 -36.79
C THR A 88 3.27 -12.59 -35.67
N GLU A 89 3.69 -13.80 -36.03
CA GLU A 89 4.14 -14.82 -35.08
C GLU A 89 5.33 -14.35 -34.23
N GLU A 90 6.30 -13.66 -34.85
CA GLU A 90 7.45 -13.08 -34.14
C GLU A 90 7.03 -12.01 -33.13
N ALA A 91 6.09 -11.13 -33.51
CA ALA A 91 5.56 -10.12 -32.60
C ALA A 91 4.78 -10.78 -31.45
N ARG A 92 3.95 -11.78 -31.74
CA ARG A 92 3.19 -12.56 -30.76
C ARG A 92 4.10 -13.15 -29.68
N GLN A 93 5.16 -13.86 -30.10
CA GLN A 93 6.12 -14.46 -29.16
C GLN A 93 6.81 -13.42 -28.29
N LYS A 94 7.23 -12.29 -28.88
CA LYS A 94 7.84 -11.18 -28.15
C LYS A 94 6.90 -10.61 -27.08
N TYR A 95 5.64 -10.38 -27.43
CA TYR A 95 4.64 -9.86 -26.50
C TYR A 95 4.28 -10.88 -25.41
N CYS A 96 4.12 -12.17 -25.74
CA CYS A 96 3.96 -13.23 -24.75
C CYS A 96 5.08 -13.20 -23.71
N GLN A 97 6.35 -13.14 -24.17
CA GLN A 97 7.48 -13.11 -23.25
C GLN A 97 7.51 -11.86 -22.36
N ALA A 98 7.22 -10.68 -22.91
CA ALA A 98 7.16 -9.44 -22.14
C ALA A 98 6.05 -9.50 -21.07
N LEU A 99 4.84 -9.92 -21.47
CA LEU A 99 3.71 -10.06 -20.55
C LEU A 99 3.96 -11.12 -19.47
N ALA A 100 4.66 -12.23 -19.80
CA ALA A 100 5.03 -13.23 -18.80
C ALA A 100 5.95 -12.67 -17.71
N ILE A 101 6.91 -11.81 -18.09
CA ILE A 101 7.79 -11.10 -17.15
C ILE A 101 6.98 -10.14 -16.28
N ASP A 102 6.14 -9.31 -16.90
CA ASP A 102 5.28 -8.35 -16.20
C ASP A 102 4.35 -9.08 -15.19
N ILE A 103 3.68 -10.14 -15.62
CA ILE A 103 2.81 -10.98 -14.77
C ILE A 103 3.59 -11.58 -13.60
N GLY A 104 4.80 -12.07 -13.84
CA GLY A 104 5.67 -12.62 -12.79
C GLY A 104 6.01 -11.57 -11.72
N MET A 105 6.46 -10.39 -12.15
CA MET A 105 6.79 -9.29 -11.24
C MET A 105 5.57 -8.78 -10.47
N ILE A 106 4.43 -8.62 -11.14
CA ILE A 106 3.18 -8.18 -10.51
C ILE A 106 2.73 -9.21 -9.47
N LYS A 107 2.74 -10.52 -9.82
CA LYS A 107 2.36 -11.60 -8.90
C LYS A 107 3.18 -11.59 -7.62
N ASP A 108 4.48 -11.37 -7.73
CA ASP A 108 5.36 -11.29 -6.57
C ASP A 108 5.05 -10.07 -5.70
N ASN A 109 4.72 -8.92 -6.30
CA ASN A 109 4.24 -7.76 -5.55
C ASN A 109 2.89 -8.03 -4.87
N MET A 110 1.96 -8.71 -5.54
CA MET A 110 0.65 -9.05 -4.96
C MET A 110 0.76 -9.97 -3.74
N ARG A 111 1.67 -10.95 -3.79
CA ARG A 111 1.94 -11.88 -2.67
C ARG A 111 2.35 -11.15 -1.38
N LEU A 112 2.93 -9.95 -1.49
CA LEU A 112 3.41 -9.18 -0.33
C LEU A 112 2.27 -8.57 0.49
N TYR A 113 1.06 -8.47 -0.06
CA TYR A 113 -0.12 -7.99 0.66
C TYR A 113 -1.25 -9.03 0.79
N ASP A 114 -1.13 -10.21 0.18
CA ASP A 114 -2.15 -11.28 0.22
C ASP A 114 -1.97 -12.24 1.44
N GLY A 115 -1.13 -11.85 2.41
CA GLY A 115 -0.78 -12.68 3.57
C GLY A 115 -1.73 -12.49 4.76
N ASN A 116 -2.38 -13.56 5.20
CA ASN A 116 -3.21 -13.59 6.41
C ASN A 116 -2.47 -13.01 7.64
N GLY A 117 -3.13 -12.13 8.39
CA GLY A 117 -2.62 -11.56 9.63
C GLY A 117 -1.61 -10.41 9.48
N ARG A 118 -1.44 -9.86 8.27
CA ARG A 118 -0.79 -8.55 8.08
C ARG A 118 -1.82 -7.45 8.37
N ALA A 119 -1.40 -6.33 8.97
CA ALA A 119 -2.35 -5.27 9.26
C ALA A 119 -2.85 -4.63 7.94
N GLY A 120 -4.05 -4.04 7.98
CA GLY A 120 -4.71 -3.52 6.79
C GLY A 120 -5.63 -4.48 6.01
N GLU A 121 -6.09 -5.62 6.55
CA GLU A 121 -7.12 -6.49 5.89
C GLU A 121 -8.31 -5.71 5.29
N HIS A 122 -8.73 -4.62 5.95
CA HIS A 122 -9.82 -3.74 5.52
C HIS A 122 -9.44 -2.74 4.42
N LEU A 123 -8.17 -2.31 4.39
CA LEU A 123 -7.56 -1.48 3.34
C LEU A 123 -7.39 -2.24 2.03
N GLN A 124 -6.94 -3.47 2.21
CA GLN A 124 -6.61 -4.46 1.23
C GLN A 124 -7.83 -4.76 0.34
N HIS A 125 -8.97 -5.13 0.89
CA HIS A 125 -10.13 -5.51 0.06
C HIS A 125 -10.62 -4.44 -0.94
N TYR A 126 -10.58 -3.13 -0.58
CA TYR A 126 -11.10 -2.06 -1.45
C TYR A 126 -10.28 -1.88 -2.74
N VAL A 127 -8.94 -1.86 -2.63
CA VAL A 127 -8.05 -1.67 -3.78
C VAL A 127 -7.65 -3.01 -4.41
N GLN A 128 -7.40 -4.04 -3.59
CA GLN A 128 -7.00 -5.36 -4.08
C GLN A 128 -8.02 -5.97 -5.02
N SER A 129 -9.33 -5.76 -4.80
CA SER A 129 -10.33 -6.30 -5.70
C SER A 129 -10.15 -5.77 -7.13
N SER A 130 -9.86 -4.48 -7.30
CA SER A 130 -9.63 -3.89 -8.62
C SER A 130 -8.25 -4.24 -9.20
N LEU A 131 -7.21 -4.27 -8.37
CA LEU A 131 -5.87 -4.72 -8.79
C LEU A 131 -5.87 -6.20 -9.21
N ALA A 132 -6.56 -7.05 -8.46
CA ALA A 132 -6.69 -8.47 -8.75
C ALA A 132 -7.55 -8.73 -9.99
N GLU A 133 -8.61 -7.94 -10.22
CA GLU A 133 -9.41 -8.01 -11.44
C GLU A 133 -8.57 -7.62 -12.66
N ALA A 134 -7.80 -6.53 -12.58
CA ALA A 134 -6.87 -6.13 -13.63
C ALA A 134 -5.80 -7.20 -13.87
N TYR A 135 -5.15 -7.71 -12.81
CA TYR A 135 -4.16 -8.77 -12.91
C TYR A 135 -4.72 -10.06 -13.54
N LEU A 136 -5.93 -10.47 -13.16
CA LEU A 136 -6.60 -11.63 -13.74
C LEU A 136 -6.90 -11.41 -15.23
N ALA A 137 -7.40 -10.23 -15.62
CA ALA A 137 -7.65 -9.90 -17.01
C ALA A 137 -6.35 -9.93 -17.85
N LEU A 138 -5.25 -9.37 -17.32
CA LEU A 138 -3.91 -9.43 -17.91
C LEU A 138 -3.45 -10.89 -18.11
N THR A 139 -3.60 -11.73 -17.09
CA THR A 139 -3.22 -13.16 -17.13
C THR A 139 -4.01 -13.93 -18.18
N VAL A 140 -5.31 -13.64 -18.31
CA VAL A 140 -6.17 -14.24 -19.34
C VAL A 140 -5.75 -13.78 -20.74
N CYS A 141 -5.44 -12.49 -20.94
CA CYS A 141 -4.92 -11.99 -22.21
C CYS A 141 -3.61 -12.69 -22.61
N HIS A 142 -2.69 -12.89 -21.66
CA HIS A 142 -1.46 -13.64 -21.89
C HIS A 142 -1.74 -15.09 -22.31
N SER A 143 -2.59 -15.81 -21.58
CA SER A 143 -2.94 -17.20 -21.90
C SER A 143 -3.56 -17.33 -23.30
N ILE A 144 -4.45 -16.41 -23.68
CA ILE A 144 -5.05 -16.40 -25.02
C ILE A 144 -4.00 -16.17 -26.11
N LEU A 145 -3.03 -15.30 -25.85
CA LEU A 145 -1.95 -15.00 -26.79
C LEU A 145 -0.99 -16.19 -26.95
N GLU A 146 -0.71 -16.91 -25.87
CA GLU A 146 0.13 -18.10 -25.83
C GLU A 146 -0.49 -19.24 -26.66
N ASP A 147 -1.80 -19.44 -26.54
CA ASP A 147 -2.56 -20.51 -27.22
C ASP A 147 -2.74 -20.31 -28.75
N ASP A 148 -2.16 -19.26 -29.33
CA ASP A 148 -2.35 -18.84 -30.73
C ASP A 148 -3.84 -18.58 -31.05
N PRO A 149 -4.33 -17.35 -30.80
CA PRO A 149 -5.75 -17.09 -30.75
C PRO A 149 -6.40 -17.24 -32.13
N ASN A 150 -7.25 -18.26 -32.25
CA ASN A 150 -8.25 -18.32 -33.32
C ASN A 150 -9.23 -17.13 -33.23
N ARG A 151 -10.14 -16.97 -34.21
CA ARG A 151 -11.10 -15.85 -34.26
C ARG A 151 -11.93 -15.65 -32.98
N TYR A 152 -12.24 -16.75 -32.26
CA TYR A 152 -12.90 -16.68 -30.97
C TYR A 152 -11.95 -16.16 -29.87
N GLY A 153 -10.72 -16.67 -29.83
CA GLY A 153 -9.65 -16.19 -28.95
C GLY A 153 -9.38 -14.69 -29.14
N GLN A 154 -9.31 -14.20 -30.37
CA GLN A 154 -9.13 -12.77 -30.67
C GLN A 154 -10.28 -11.93 -30.09
N THR A 155 -11.52 -12.36 -30.29
CA THR A 155 -12.70 -11.67 -29.74
C THR A 155 -12.67 -11.66 -28.21
N LEU A 156 -12.27 -12.76 -27.60
CA LEU A 156 -12.14 -12.88 -26.15
C LEU A 156 -11.01 -12.00 -25.60
N PHE A 157 -9.87 -11.92 -26.31
CA PHE A 157 -8.75 -11.03 -25.97
C PHE A 157 -9.21 -9.58 -25.91
N LEU A 158 -9.86 -9.08 -26.97
CA LEU A 158 -10.37 -7.70 -27.03
C LEU A 158 -11.37 -7.40 -25.92
N LYS A 159 -12.20 -8.38 -25.54
CA LYS A 159 -13.11 -8.24 -24.41
C LYS A 159 -12.35 -8.14 -23.08
N LYS A 160 -11.30 -8.94 -22.91
CA LYS A 160 -10.51 -8.99 -21.67
C LYS A 160 -9.57 -7.80 -21.52
N GLU A 161 -9.03 -7.28 -22.61
CA GLU A 161 -8.27 -6.02 -22.63
C GLU A 161 -9.13 -4.85 -22.13
N LYS A 162 -10.40 -4.75 -22.56
CA LYS A 162 -11.32 -3.73 -22.02
C LYS A 162 -11.58 -3.90 -20.52
N VAL A 163 -11.81 -5.13 -20.06
CA VAL A 163 -11.97 -5.42 -18.62
C VAL A 163 -10.72 -5.02 -17.84
N PHE A 164 -9.53 -5.31 -18.38
CA PHE A 164 -8.27 -4.86 -17.81
C PHE A 164 -8.21 -3.34 -17.69
N ALA A 165 -8.50 -2.60 -18.77
CA ALA A 165 -8.45 -1.14 -18.80
C ALA A 165 -9.42 -0.51 -17.77
N GLU A 166 -10.67 -0.99 -17.72
CA GLU A 166 -11.67 -0.52 -16.76
C GLU A 166 -11.29 -0.85 -15.31
N ALA A 167 -10.77 -2.05 -15.06
CA ALA A 167 -10.34 -2.45 -13.72
C ALA A 167 -9.12 -1.64 -13.26
N LEU A 168 -8.20 -1.34 -14.18
CA LEU A 168 -7.02 -0.53 -13.91
C LEU A 168 -7.39 0.92 -13.60
N GLU A 169 -8.30 1.53 -14.37
CA GLU A 169 -8.81 2.88 -14.10
C GLU A 169 -9.52 2.95 -12.74
N ARG A 170 -10.32 1.93 -12.40
CA ARG A 170 -10.92 1.80 -11.07
C ARG A 170 -9.86 1.69 -9.98
N ALA A 171 -8.82 0.87 -10.19
CA ALA A 171 -7.74 0.69 -9.22
C ALA A 171 -6.97 2.00 -8.99
N GLU A 172 -6.60 2.70 -10.06
CA GLU A 172 -5.91 3.99 -10.03
C GLU A 172 -6.75 5.02 -9.25
N LYS A 173 -8.03 5.17 -9.61
CA LYS A 173 -8.95 6.08 -8.91
C LYS A 173 -9.04 5.76 -7.42
N ARG A 174 -9.23 4.50 -7.06
CA ARG A 174 -9.32 4.07 -5.66
C ARG A 174 -8.01 4.33 -4.92
N MET A 175 -6.86 4.07 -5.54
CA MET A 175 -5.56 4.34 -4.93
C MET A 175 -5.31 5.84 -4.73
N THR A 176 -5.78 6.69 -5.65
CA THR A 176 -5.76 8.15 -5.49
C THR A 176 -6.69 8.61 -4.37
N GLU A 177 -7.91 8.07 -4.29
CA GLU A 177 -8.89 8.40 -3.24
C GLU A 177 -8.37 8.10 -1.82
N ILE A 178 -7.65 6.99 -1.64
CA ILE A 178 -7.04 6.63 -0.35
C ILE A 178 -5.66 7.27 -0.17
N GLY A 179 -5.20 8.06 -1.14
CA GLY A 179 -3.95 8.79 -1.07
C GLY A 179 -2.68 7.95 -1.17
N LEU A 180 -2.76 6.71 -1.67
CA LEU A 180 -1.61 5.84 -1.90
C LEU A 180 -0.99 6.01 -3.29
N HIS A 181 -1.77 6.49 -4.28
CA HIS A 181 -1.27 6.81 -5.62
C HIS A 181 -1.21 8.32 -5.88
N GLN A 182 -0.05 8.77 -6.36
CA GLN A 182 0.16 10.12 -6.86
C GLN A 182 -0.05 10.11 -8.36
N SER A 183 -1.10 10.80 -8.84
CA SER A 183 -1.25 11.03 -10.27
C SER A 183 -0.26 12.14 -10.66
N GLY A 184 0.86 11.77 -11.27
CA GLY A 184 1.93 12.70 -11.66
C GLY A 184 2.96 13.03 -10.58
N GLY A 185 3.84 13.98 -10.87
CA GLY A 185 4.93 14.38 -9.96
C GLY A 185 4.47 15.16 -8.73
N VAL A 186 5.39 15.46 -7.81
CA VAL A 186 5.16 16.38 -6.70
C VAL A 186 5.65 17.78 -7.09
N ILE A 187 4.75 18.75 -7.15
CA ILE A 187 5.08 20.15 -7.49
C ILE A 187 5.75 20.86 -6.31
N ALA A 188 5.24 20.62 -5.09
CA ALA A 188 5.76 21.19 -3.86
C ALA A 188 5.53 20.22 -2.68
N SER A 189 6.48 20.14 -1.76
CA SER A 189 6.35 19.37 -0.51
C SER A 189 7.00 20.11 0.65
N CYS A 190 6.39 20.00 1.82
CA CYS A 190 6.93 20.48 3.09
C CYS A 190 6.79 19.34 4.11
N THR A 191 7.91 18.92 4.69
CA THR A 191 7.93 17.87 5.71
C THR A 191 8.32 18.45 7.06
N HIS A 192 7.54 18.14 8.09
CA HIS A 192 7.87 18.44 9.47
C HIS A 192 8.06 17.16 10.28
N GLU A 193 9.16 17.09 11.01
CA GLU A 193 9.49 15.97 11.87
C GLU A 193 9.23 16.29 13.34
N GLY A 194 8.32 15.52 13.93
CA GLY A 194 8.04 15.53 15.36
C GLY A 194 8.79 14.43 16.12
N THR A 195 8.45 14.32 17.40
CA THR A 195 8.95 13.30 18.33
C THR A 195 8.32 11.92 18.06
N HIS A 196 7.01 11.87 17.83
CA HIS A 196 6.27 10.62 17.65
C HIS A 196 5.73 10.44 16.24
N CYS A 197 5.70 11.49 15.41
CA CYS A 197 5.29 11.41 14.02
C CYS A 197 6.12 12.30 13.09
N THR A 198 6.00 12.06 11.79
CA THR A 198 6.41 12.94 10.71
C THR A 198 5.18 13.27 9.90
N VAL A 199 4.98 14.54 9.56
CA VAL A 199 3.88 15.00 8.70
C VAL A 199 4.47 15.65 7.47
N GLU A 200 4.02 15.22 6.31
CA GLU A 200 4.31 15.84 5.03
C GLU A 200 3.03 16.41 4.43
N VAL A 201 3.13 17.65 3.96
CA VAL A 201 2.09 18.34 3.19
C VAL A 201 2.66 18.59 1.81
N TYR A 202 2.01 18.06 0.78
CA TYR A 202 2.52 18.14 -0.58
C TYR A 202 1.41 18.37 -1.60
N GLN A 203 1.78 18.94 -2.75
CA GLN A 203 0.88 19.22 -3.87
C GLN A 203 1.22 18.27 -5.03
N PRO A 204 0.36 17.28 -5.31
CA PRO A 204 0.47 16.48 -6.51
C PRO A 204 0.29 17.30 -7.79
N GLU A 205 0.89 16.83 -8.88
CA GLU A 205 0.64 17.36 -10.21
C GLU A 205 -0.84 17.19 -10.59
N GLY A 206 -1.43 18.22 -11.22
CA GLY A 206 -2.87 18.24 -11.54
C GLY A 206 -3.80 18.67 -10.39
N TYR A 207 -3.31 18.84 -9.16
CA TYR A 207 -4.12 19.45 -8.09
C TYR A 207 -4.34 20.94 -8.36
N GLN A 208 -5.58 21.40 -8.11
CA GLN A 208 -5.89 22.82 -8.16
C GLN A 208 -5.13 23.59 -7.08
N TYR A 209 -4.81 24.85 -7.37
CA TYR A 209 -4.11 25.73 -6.44
C TYR A 209 -4.86 25.86 -5.10
N GLY A 210 -4.16 25.61 -3.98
CA GLY A 210 -4.76 25.55 -2.63
C GLY A 210 -5.32 24.17 -2.24
N THR A 211 -5.11 23.15 -3.08
CA THR A 211 -5.37 21.75 -2.73
C THR A 211 -4.06 21.05 -2.40
N TRP A 212 -4.02 20.39 -1.25
CA TRP A 212 -2.86 19.67 -0.77
C TRP A 212 -3.26 18.25 -0.34
N GLN A 213 -2.27 17.38 -0.33
CA GLN A 213 -2.35 16.06 0.25
C GLN A 213 -1.44 15.99 1.47
N ILE A 214 -1.90 15.29 2.50
CA ILE A 214 -1.21 15.15 3.76
C ILE A 214 -0.89 13.68 3.97
N ARG A 215 0.36 13.42 4.34
CA ARG A 215 0.86 12.12 4.78
C ARG A 215 1.43 12.23 6.19
N ALA A 216 0.76 11.63 7.16
CA ALA A 216 1.25 11.52 8.53
C ALA A 216 1.79 10.10 8.80
N MET A 217 2.94 10.00 9.46
CA MET A 217 3.70 8.76 9.68
C MET A 217 4.16 8.67 11.14
N LEU A 218 3.90 7.58 11.84
CA LEU A 218 4.37 7.40 13.23
C LEU A 218 5.87 7.04 13.28
N LYS A 219 6.54 7.33 14.41
CA LYS A 219 7.94 7.00 14.71
C LYS A 219 8.04 5.99 15.87
N PRO A 220 8.85 4.91 15.75
CA PRO A 220 9.55 4.49 14.53
C PRO A 220 8.56 3.97 13.48
N GLY A 221 8.65 4.50 12.25
CA GLY A 221 7.75 4.14 11.14
C GLY A 221 8.08 2.81 10.47
N ARG A 222 8.48 1.79 11.25
CA ARG A 222 8.90 0.48 10.72
C ARG A 222 8.19 -0.71 11.40
N LYS A 223 7.47 -1.44 10.55
CA LYS A 223 7.20 -2.90 10.51
C LYS A 223 7.05 -3.65 11.83
N GLY A 224 5.84 -4.14 12.08
CA GLY A 224 5.60 -5.33 12.90
C GLY A 224 5.82 -5.14 14.40
N GLN A 225 6.14 -3.93 14.87
CA GLN A 225 5.86 -3.57 16.25
C GLN A 225 4.36 -3.31 16.34
N PRO A 226 3.62 -4.04 17.22
CA PRO A 226 2.26 -3.68 17.48
C PRO A 226 2.27 -2.23 17.98
N LEU A 227 1.48 -1.36 17.35
CA LEU A 227 1.09 -0.11 17.99
C LEU A 227 0.63 -0.48 19.41
N PRO A 228 0.98 0.31 20.44
CA PRO A 228 0.35 0.16 21.75
C PRO A 228 -1.15 -0.11 21.54
N ALA A 229 -1.71 -1.14 22.16
CA ALA A 229 -3.10 -1.55 21.86
C ALA A 229 -4.10 -0.38 22.02
N ALA A 230 -3.76 0.61 22.84
CA ALA A 230 -4.45 1.88 23.02
C ALA A 230 -4.47 2.81 21.78
N LEU A 231 -3.61 2.58 20.79
CA LEU A 231 -3.50 3.33 19.53
C LEU A 231 -4.16 2.61 18.35
N ASN A 232 -4.37 1.29 18.44
CA ASN A 232 -5.20 0.60 17.46
C ASN A 232 -6.63 1.11 17.64
N TRP A 233 -7.22 1.67 16.58
CA TRP A 233 -8.58 2.24 16.55
C TRP A 233 -8.78 3.60 17.24
N GLN A 234 -7.70 4.26 17.71
CA GLN A 234 -7.84 5.60 18.27
C GLN A 234 -8.05 6.61 17.13
N GLY A 235 -9.19 7.28 17.17
CA GLY A 235 -9.49 8.39 16.29
C GLY A 235 -8.98 9.73 16.82
N PHE A 236 -8.47 10.54 15.91
CA PHE A 236 -7.98 11.89 16.13
C PHE A 236 -8.92 12.87 15.44
N ALA A 237 -9.40 13.87 16.18
CA ALA A 237 -10.11 14.98 15.56
C ALA A 237 -9.15 15.82 14.72
N PHE A 238 -9.65 16.44 13.65
CA PHE A 238 -8.84 17.39 12.90
C PHE A 238 -8.61 18.67 13.72
N PRO A 239 -7.37 19.20 13.76
CA PRO A 239 -7.13 20.48 14.40
C PRO A 239 -7.87 21.58 13.62
N LYS A 240 -8.43 22.57 14.34
CA LYS A 240 -9.03 23.74 13.71
C LYS A 240 -7.92 24.65 13.16
N ILE A 241 -7.69 24.60 11.85
CA ILE A 241 -6.78 25.51 11.16
C ILE A 241 -7.63 26.50 10.35
N PRO A 242 -7.49 27.83 10.58
CA PRO A 242 -8.27 28.83 9.85
C PRO A 242 -8.14 28.67 8.34
N ALA A 243 -9.26 28.80 7.63
CA ALA A 243 -9.34 28.71 6.17
C ALA A 243 -8.95 27.36 5.53
N HIS A 244 -8.87 26.28 6.31
CA HIS A 244 -8.54 24.95 5.79
C HIS A 244 -9.60 23.90 6.16
N ILE A 245 -9.93 23.05 5.19
CA ILE A 245 -10.89 21.95 5.34
C ILE A 245 -10.15 20.65 5.09
N PHE A 246 -10.23 19.73 6.05
CA PHE A 246 -9.71 18.38 5.91
C PHE A 246 -10.78 17.47 5.31
N ASN A 247 -10.38 16.64 4.36
CA ASN A 247 -11.21 15.57 3.83
C ASN A 247 -10.43 14.26 3.94
N VAL A 248 -11.03 13.28 4.58
CA VAL A 248 -10.41 11.97 4.80
C VAL A 248 -11.37 10.90 4.34
N ALA A 249 -10.84 9.99 3.53
CA ALA A 249 -11.56 8.82 3.07
C ALA A 249 -11.24 7.61 3.95
N SER A 250 -12.12 6.60 3.89
CA SER A 250 -11.79 5.27 4.38
C SER A 250 -10.50 4.79 3.70
N PRO A 251 -9.56 4.16 4.44
CA PRO A 251 -9.70 3.60 5.80
C PRO A 251 -9.37 4.60 6.91
N TYR A 252 -8.84 5.78 6.56
CA TYR A 252 -8.25 6.70 7.52
C TYR A 252 -9.33 7.50 8.21
N SER A 253 -10.54 7.57 7.66
CA SER A 253 -11.69 8.20 8.30
C SER A 253 -12.20 7.36 9.47
N THR A 254 -12.46 7.98 10.61
CA THR A 254 -13.07 7.32 11.77
C THR A 254 -13.98 8.30 12.52
N PRO A 255 -15.09 7.86 13.13
CA PRO A 255 -15.88 8.73 13.99
C PRO A 255 -15.11 9.10 15.27
N VAL A 256 -15.11 10.38 15.63
CA VAL A 256 -14.50 10.89 16.86
C VAL A 256 -15.47 11.76 17.64
N SER A 257 -15.33 11.76 18.96
CA SER A 257 -16.12 12.63 19.83
C SER A 257 -15.56 14.06 19.80
N GLY A 258 -16.28 14.95 19.10
CA GLY A 258 -15.98 16.37 19.02
C GLY A 258 -16.77 17.22 20.04
N LYS A 259 -16.53 18.53 20.04
CA LYS A 259 -17.23 19.48 20.93
C LYS A 259 -18.74 19.60 20.67
N HIS A 260 -19.19 19.22 19.48
CA HIS A 260 -20.58 19.37 19.03
C HIS A 260 -21.26 18.03 18.73
N GLY A 261 -20.70 16.92 19.24
CA GLY A 261 -21.17 15.57 18.96
C GLY A 261 -20.14 14.76 18.18
N ILE A 262 -20.59 13.69 17.53
CA ILE A 262 -19.72 12.83 16.73
C ILE A 262 -19.36 13.55 15.42
N GLU A 263 -18.07 13.70 15.16
CA GLU A 263 -17.53 14.29 13.92
C GLU A 263 -16.61 13.29 13.20
N ILE A 264 -16.29 13.56 11.94
CA ILE A 264 -15.33 12.74 11.17
C ILE A 264 -13.92 13.19 11.54
N GLY A 265 -13.16 12.28 12.12
CA GLY A 265 -11.73 12.43 12.36
C GLY A 265 -10.92 11.49 11.48
N PHE A 266 -9.64 11.35 11.80
CA PHE A 266 -8.73 10.42 11.15
C PHE A 266 -8.14 9.42 12.14
N GLN A 267 -7.67 8.28 11.63
CA GLN A 267 -6.94 7.27 12.40
C GLN A 267 -5.66 6.88 11.67
N PHE A 268 -4.68 6.42 12.43
CA PHE A 268 -3.51 5.77 11.87
C PHE A 268 -3.83 4.31 11.57
N VAL A 269 -3.60 3.92 10.32
CA VAL A 269 -3.66 2.53 9.88
C VAL A 269 -2.22 2.12 9.58
N GLU A 270 -1.73 1.10 10.29
CA GLU A 270 -0.33 0.62 10.19
C GLU A 270 0.74 1.70 10.41
N GLY A 271 0.41 2.74 11.17
CA GLY A 271 1.30 3.86 11.44
C GLY A 271 1.26 4.97 10.39
N TYR A 272 0.29 4.95 9.47
CA TYR A 272 0.08 5.98 8.45
C TYR A 272 -1.32 6.57 8.53
N ALA A 273 -1.45 7.85 8.17
CA ALA A 273 -2.72 8.47 7.87
C ALA A 273 -2.58 9.36 6.63
N PHE A 274 -3.50 9.22 5.68
CA PHE A 274 -3.55 10.02 4.47
C PHE A 274 -4.89 10.75 4.37
N PHE A 275 -4.84 12.01 4.00
CA PHE A 275 -6.03 12.84 3.81
C PHE A 275 -5.72 14.06 2.94
N HIS A 276 -6.77 14.65 2.39
CA HIS A 276 -6.70 15.85 1.59
C HIS A 276 -6.97 17.09 2.43
N LEU A 277 -6.39 18.20 2.01
CA LEU A 277 -6.58 19.52 2.59
C LEU A 277 -6.96 20.48 1.48
N TYR A 278 -8.05 21.21 1.68
CA TYR A 278 -8.52 22.24 0.75
C TYR A 278 -8.53 23.59 1.45
N SER A 279 -8.11 24.64 0.75
CA SER A 279 -8.39 26.01 1.17
C SER A 279 -9.89 26.29 1.09
N ASN A 280 -10.44 27.01 2.07
CA ASN A 280 -11.87 27.34 2.13
C ASN A 280 -12.24 28.53 1.21
N GLY A 281 -11.82 28.46 -0.06
CA GLY A 281 -12.10 29.49 -1.08
C GLY A 281 -11.23 30.76 -0.98
N THR A 282 -10.30 30.84 -0.03
CA THR A 282 -9.29 31.91 0.06
C THR A 282 -8.09 31.53 -0.80
N ALA A 283 -7.61 32.45 -1.64
CA ALA A 283 -6.37 32.25 -2.41
C ALA A 283 -5.20 31.94 -1.47
N GLU A 284 -4.38 30.94 -1.79
CA GLU A 284 -3.31 30.44 -0.91
C GLU A 284 -2.30 31.54 -0.50
N GLU A 285 -2.02 32.50 -1.40
CA GLU A 285 -1.21 33.69 -1.12
C GLU A 285 -1.74 34.55 0.04
N LYS A 286 -3.05 34.50 0.26
CA LYS A 286 -3.79 35.24 1.29
C LYS A 286 -4.09 34.38 2.52
N ASN A 287 -3.76 33.09 2.50
CA ASN A 287 -3.89 32.24 3.68
C ASN A 287 -2.83 32.63 4.70
N ALA A 288 -3.28 32.90 5.93
CA ALA A 288 -2.40 33.28 7.04
C ALA A 288 -1.46 32.14 7.47
N VAL A 289 -1.80 30.89 7.13
CA VAL A 289 -1.02 29.68 7.43
C VAL A 289 -0.60 29.05 6.11
N LYS A 290 0.70 28.93 5.88
CA LYS A 290 1.28 28.31 4.67
C LYS A 290 1.51 26.80 4.86
N ALA A 291 1.81 26.07 3.77
CA ALA A 291 2.06 24.62 3.76
C ALA A 291 3.09 24.13 4.81
N ASP A 292 4.20 24.84 5.00
CA ASP A 292 5.20 24.50 6.02
C ASP A 292 4.65 24.66 7.45
N GLU A 293 3.93 25.74 7.70
CA GLU A 293 3.28 25.98 8.99
C GLU A 293 2.13 24.99 9.25
N LEU A 294 1.41 24.58 8.21
CA LEU A 294 0.42 23.50 8.25
C LEU A 294 1.06 22.19 8.70
N ALA A 295 2.16 21.78 8.06
CA ALA A 295 2.89 20.57 8.42
C ALA A 295 3.33 20.63 9.89
N SER A 296 3.89 21.75 10.34
CA SER A 296 4.32 21.92 11.73
C SER A 296 3.16 21.89 12.74
N ARG A 297 2.06 22.61 12.47
CA ARG A 297 0.90 22.67 13.37
C ARG A 297 0.24 21.30 13.50
N LEU A 298 0.06 20.59 12.39
CA LEU A 298 -0.54 19.26 12.39
C LEU A 298 0.36 18.24 13.09
N CYS A 299 1.67 18.27 12.82
CA CYS A 299 2.63 17.39 13.49
C CYS A 299 2.64 17.61 15.00
N LYS A 300 2.68 18.87 15.46
CA LYS A 300 2.60 19.21 16.90
C LYS A 300 1.30 18.72 17.54
N PHE A 301 0.18 18.86 16.83
CA PHE A 301 -1.11 18.37 17.31
C PHE A 301 -1.09 16.84 17.49
N VAL A 302 -0.68 16.11 16.46
CA VAL A 302 -0.59 14.64 16.51
C VAL A 302 0.36 14.20 17.61
N ASP A 303 1.55 14.78 17.71
CA ASP A 303 2.51 14.46 18.76
C ASP A 303 1.93 14.68 20.17
N GLN A 304 1.21 15.79 20.39
CA GLN A 304 0.58 16.07 21.68
C GLN A 304 -0.48 15.03 22.05
N GLU A 305 -1.33 14.64 21.09
CA GLU A 305 -2.32 13.59 21.32
C GLU A 305 -1.66 12.23 21.57
N LEU A 306 -0.61 11.90 20.82
CA LEU A 306 0.16 10.67 21.02
C LEU A 306 0.86 10.66 22.39
N THR A 307 1.46 11.76 22.83
CA THR A 307 2.09 11.84 24.16
C THR A 307 1.08 11.57 25.27
N LYS A 308 -0.15 12.09 25.18
CA LYS A 308 -1.20 11.81 26.17
C LYS A 308 -1.53 10.33 26.25
N ILE A 309 -1.53 9.64 25.11
CA ILE A 309 -1.86 8.21 25.02
C ILE A 309 -0.70 7.34 25.48
N ILE A 310 0.54 7.73 25.19
CA ILE A 310 1.75 6.97 25.56
C ILE A 310 2.07 7.08 27.06
N VAL A 311 1.72 8.20 27.69
CA VAL A 311 1.97 8.46 29.12
C VAL A 311 0.81 8.00 30.02
N ALA A 312 -0.37 7.75 29.46
CA ALA A 312 -1.54 7.21 30.16
C ALA A 312 -1.47 5.68 30.33
#